data_AF-A0A7J0C7V9-F1
#
_entry.id   AF-A0A7J0C7V9-F1
#
_cell.length_a   1.000
_cell.length_b   1.000
_cell.length_c   1.000
_cell.angle_alpha   90.00
_cell.angle_beta   90.00
_cell.angle_gamma   90.00
#
_symmetry.space_group_name_H-M   'P 1'
#
loop_
_entity.id
_entity.type
_entity.pdbx_description
1 polymer ?
#
loop_
_entity_poly.entity_id
_entity_poly.type
_entity_poly.pdbx_seq_one_letter_code
_entity_poly.pdbx_strand_id
1 'polypeptide(L)'
;MRVLVVTAVPVERDAVTRAFGDGGPQVRSVPGAELHRAGGLDVLAGGAGPAAAAASAAFALAAATVPYALVVSAGIGGGFPPAPPGSLVVASAVVAADLGRRPRTGSSPSPVSASGATGMYRRPLWYVRWHRPPVPCPARS
;
A
#
# COMPACT_ATOMS: atom_id res chain seq x y z
N MET A 1 21.15 1.64 -9.20
CA MET A 1 19.69 1.36 -9.26
C MET A 1 18.98 2.29 -8.30
N ARG A 2 17.82 2.86 -8.66
CA ARG A 2 16.99 3.66 -7.74
C ARG A 2 15.65 2.97 -7.51
N VAL A 3 15.19 2.96 -6.26
CA VAL A 3 13.88 2.42 -5.86
C VAL A 3 13.08 3.53 -5.20
N LEU A 4 11.82 3.67 -5.60
CA LEU A 4 10.87 4.55 -4.95
C LEU A 4 10.07 3.76 -3.91
N VAL A 5 10.06 4.21 -2.66
CA VAL A 5 9.21 3.65 -1.60
C VAL A 5 8.12 4.65 -1.25
N VAL A 6 6.87 4.24 -1.38
CA VAL A 6 5.68 5.05 -1.09
C VAL A 6 5.05 4.52 0.18
N THR A 7 5.08 5.33 1.24
CA THR A 7 4.42 5.05 2.52
C THR A 7 3.13 5.83 2.69
N ALA A 8 2.27 5.43 3.63
CA ALA A 8 1.00 6.14 3.84
C ALA A 8 1.23 7.45 4.60
N VAL A 9 2.11 7.43 5.61
CA VAL A 9 2.29 8.54 6.55
C VAL A 9 3.77 8.92 6.75
N PRO A 10 4.08 10.16 7.19
CA PRO A 10 5.46 10.60 7.42
C PRO A 10 6.26 9.73 8.39
N VAL A 11 5.64 9.26 9.48
CA VAL A 11 6.34 8.40 10.46
C VAL A 11 6.82 7.08 9.84
N GLU A 12 6.09 6.52 8.88
CA GLU A 12 6.54 5.33 8.13
C GLU A 12 7.69 5.67 7.18
N ARG A 13 7.60 6.79 6.44
CA ARG A 13 8.69 7.29 5.58
C ARG A 13 9.96 7.47 6.41
N ASP A 14 9.85 8.10 7.58
CA ASP A 14 10.97 8.40 8.45
C ASP A 14 11.57 7.12 9.06
N ALA A 15 10.74 6.11 9.34
CA ALA A 15 11.21 4.80 9.78
C ALA A 15 12.04 4.09 8.69
N VAL A 16 11.54 4.06 7.44
CA VAL A 16 12.29 3.50 6.30
C VAL A 16 13.58 4.29 6.07
N THR A 17 13.48 5.61 6.05
CA THR A 17 14.62 6.51 5.84
C THR A 17 15.74 6.25 6.85
N ARG A 18 15.40 6.11 8.14
CA ARG A 18 16.36 5.80 9.21
C ARG A 18 16.98 4.40 9.08
N ALA A 19 16.23 3.42 8.59
CA ALA A 19 16.71 2.05 8.46
C ALA A 19 17.74 1.87 7.33
N PHE A 20 17.74 2.75 6.33
CA PHE A 20 18.55 2.61 5.11
C PHE A 20 19.47 3.80 4.82
N GLY A 21 19.56 4.77 5.73
CA GLY A 21 20.40 5.96 5.58
C GLY A 21 21.60 5.93 6.52
N ASP A 22 22.81 6.10 5.98
CA ASP A 22 24.06 6.22 6.76
C ASP A 22 24.38 7.69 7.10
N GLY A 23 23.35 8.47 7.40
CA GLY A 23 23.35 9.92 7.56
C GLY A 23 21.94 10.48 7.39
N GLY A 24 21.69 11.72 7.85
CA GLY A 24 20.37 12.34 7.69
C GLY A 24 19.91 12.38 6.22
N PRO A 25 18.60 12.23 5.93
CA PRO A 25 18.12 12.20 4.55
C PRO A 25 18.39 13.51 3.83
N GLN A 26 18.72 13.41 2.54
CA GLN A 26 18.53 14.55 1.64
C GLN A 26 17.05 14.68 1.33
N VAL A 27 16.43 15.78 1.77
CA VAL A 27 15.01 16.05 1.56
C VAL A 27 14.83 16.87 0.29
N ARG A 28 13.93 16.41 -0.60
CA ARG A 28 13.50 17.12 -1.80
C ARG A 28 11.99 17.26 -1.81
N SER A 29 11.49 18.47 -2.05
CA SER A 29 10.07 18.68 -2.29
C SER A 29 9.67 18.20 -3.69
N VAL A 30 8.55 17.48 -3.75
CA VAL A 30 7.81 17.17 -4.98
C VAL A 30 6.38 17.69 -4.81
N PRO A 31 5.62 17.92 -5.90
CA PRO A 31 4.24 18.37 -5.76
C PRO A 31 3.43 17.43 -4.84
N GLY A 32 2.92 17.98 -3.74
CA GLY A 32 2.09 17.27 -2.77
C GLY A 32 2.82 16.38 -1.76
N ALA A 33 4.15 16.26 -1.80
CA ALA A 33 4.90 15.42 -0.86
C ALA A 33 6.37 15.84 -0.66
N GLU A 34 6.96 15.36 0.43
CA GLU A 34 8.40 15.41 0.67
C GLU A 34 9.02 14.04 0.43
N LEU A 35 10.11 14.02 -0.33
CA LEU A 35 10.85 12.84 -0.71
C LEU A 35 12.21 12.84 0.00
N HIS A 36 12.47 11.78 0.76
CA HIS A 36 13.71 11.53 1.48
C HIS A 36 14.59 10.60 0.68
N ARG A 37 15.82 11.02 0.39
CA ARG A 37 16.83 10.15 -0.21
C ARG A 37 17.70 9.52 0.88
N ALA A 38 17.72 8.19 0.90
CA ALA A 38 18.54 7.36 1.77
C ALA A 38 19.26 6.30 0.91
N GLY A 39 20.53 6.57 0.58
CA GLY A 39 21.32 5.72 -0.31
C GLY A 39 20.66 5.56 -1.69
N GLY A 40 20.34 4.31 -2.06
CA GLY A 40 19.65 3.98 -3.32
C GLY A 40 18.13 4.12 -3.29
N LEU A 41 17.55 4.51 -2.15
CA LEU A 41 16.11 4.65 -1.96
C LEU A 41 15.70 6.12 -1.97
N ASP A 42 14.60 6.40 -2.67
CA ASP A 42 13.82 7.61 -2.51
C ASP A 42 12.51 7.23 -1.82
N VAL A 43 12.20 7.83 -0.66
CA VAL A 43 11.08 7.46 0.20
C VAL A 43 10.15 8.66 0.38
N LEU A 44 8.86 8.52 0.14
CA LEU A 44 7.88 9.60 0.36
C LEU A 44 6.66 9.11 1.13
N ALA A 45 6.00 10.04 1.81
CA ALA A 45 4.67 9.82 2.37
C ALA A 45 3.63 10.23 1.33
N GLY A 46 2.92 9.25 0.77
CA GLY A 46 1.94 9.42 -0.30
C GLY A 46 0.55 9.84 0.19
N GLY A 47 0.27 9.69 1.48
CA GLY A 47 -1.03 9.94 2.09
C GLY A 47 -1.89 8.68 2.23
N ALA A 48 -2.85 8.72 3.16
CA ALA A 48 -3.81 7.64 3.37
C ALA A 48 -4.93 7.71 2.33
N GLY A 49 -5.04 6.68 1.50
CA GLY A 49 -6.08 6.56 0.47
C GLY A 49 -5.51 6.40 -0.94
N PRO A 50 -6.25 5.77 -1.87
CA PRO A 50 -5.74 5.39 -3.18
C PRO A 50 -5.40 6.61 -4.05
N ALA A 51 -6.24 7.65 -4.01
CA ALA A 51 -6.06 8.85 -4.82
C ALA A 51 -4.81 9.64 -4.41
N ALA A 52 -4.62 9.87 -3.11
CA ALA A 52 -3.44 10.58 -2.59
C ALA A 52 -2.15 9.81 -2.90
N ALA A 53 -2.12 8.50 -2.59
CA ALA A 53 -0.97 7.66 -2.85
C ALA A 53 -0.61 7.61 -4.34
N ALA A 54 -1.61 7.49 -5.23
CA ALA A 54 -1.41 7.47 -6.67
C ALA A 54 -0.87 8.82 -7.20
N ALA A 55 -1.44 9.94 -6.75
CA ALA A 55 -1.00 11.27 -7.17
C ALA A 55 0.45 11.54 -6.75
N SER A 56 0.77 11.27 -5.49
CA SER A 56 2.13 11.47 -4.95
C SER A 56 3.16 10.57 -5.65
N ALA A 57 2.82 9.30 -5.91
CA ALA A 57 3.68 8.40 -6.67
C ALA A 57 3.90 8.90 -8.11
N ALA A 58 2.82 9.33 -8.79
CA ALA A 58 2.91 9.86 -10.15
C ALA A 58 3.77 11.12 -10.23
N PHE A 59 3.63 12.05 -9.28
CA PHE A 59 4.48 13.24 -9.22
C PHE A 59 5.95 12.90 -8.96
N ALA A 60 6.23 11.94 -8.10
CA ALA A 60 7.61 11.49 -7.85
C ALA A 60 8.24 10.83 -9.08
N LEU A 61 7.48 10.00 -9.81
CA LEU A 61 7.90 9.40 -11.07
C LEU A 61 8.16 10.47 -12.14
N ALA A 62 7.25 11.43 -12.29
CA ALA A 62 7.37 12.52 -13.27
C ALA A 62 8.53 13.48 -12.95
N ALA A 63 8.82 13.71 -11.66
CA ALA A 63 9.90 14.59 -11.21
C ALA A 63 11.28 13.90 -11.15
N ALA A 64 11.35 12.62 -11.50
CA ALA A 64 12.57 11.82 -11.42
C ALA A 64 13.54 12.21 -12.54
N THR A 65 14.79 12.56 -12.17
CA THR A 65 15.85 12.85 -13.15
C THR A 65 16.47 11.61 -13.76
N VAL A 66 16.27 10.46 -13.12
CA VAL A 66 16.64 9.14 -13.64
C VAL A 66 15.47 8.19 -13.38
N PRO A 67 15.24 7.20 -14.24
CA PRO A 67 14.14 6.26 -14.04
C PRO A 67 14.34 5.42 -12.77
N TYR A 68 13.24 5.15 -12.07
CA TYR A 68 13.22 4.17 -11.00
C TYR A 68 13.16 2.77 -11.61
N ALA A 69 13.93 1.84 -11.03
CA ALA A 69 13.89 0.43 -11.42
C ALA A 69 12.71 -0.31 -10.78
N LEU A 70 12.19 0.21 -9.65
CA LEU A 70 11.11 -0.39 -8.88
C LEU A 70 10.38 0.67 -8.06
N VAL A 71 9.07 0.48 -7.88
CA VAL A 71 8.24 1.20 -6.91
C VAL A 71 7.69 0.21 -5.91
N VAL A 72 7.86 0.49 -4.62
CA VAL A 72 7.37 -0.33 -3.50
C VAL A 72 6.35 0.48 -2.71
N SER A 73 5.14 -0.04 -2.57
CA SER A 73 4.20 0.46 -1.56
C SER A 73 4.47 -0.28 -0.26
N ALA A 74 4.82 0.46 0.79
CA ALA A 74 5.17 -0.10 2.09
C ALA A 74 4.48 0.70 3.20
N GLY A 75 3.98 0.02 4.23
CA GLY A 75 3.32 0.68 5.35
C GLY A 75 2.67 -0.32 6.28
N ILE A 76 2.06 0.19 7.34
CA ILE A 76 1.34 -0.60 8.33
C ILE A 76 -0.10 -0.81 7.84
N GLY A 77 -0.55 -2.06 7.87
CA GLY A 77 -1.89 -2.44 7.45
C GLY A 77 -2.55 -3.38 8.45
N GLY A 78 -3.88 -3.47 8.38
CA GLY A 78 -4.65 -4.49 9.08
C GLY A 78 -4.40 -5.88 8.47
N GLY A 79 -4.52 -6.91 9.30
CA GLY A 79 -4.34 -8.31 8.89
C GLY A 79 -5.54 -9.17 9.27
N PHE A 80 -5.72 -10.24 8.50
CA PHE A 80 -6.59 -11.36 8.88
C PHE A 80 -5.73 -12.59 9.18
N PRO A 81 -6.20 -13.52 10.02
CA PRO A 81 -5.53 -14.80 10.18
C PRO A 81 -5.21 -15.45 8.82
N PRO A 82 -3.99 -16.00 8.64
CA PRO A 82 -3.01 -16.31 9.69
C PRO A 82 -1.97 -15.20 9.98
N ALA A 83 -2.22 -13.92 9.68
CA ALA A 83 -1.27 -12.82 9.93
C ALA A 83 -1.57 -12.08 11.26
N PRO A 84 -0.91 -12.43 12.39
CA PRO A 84 -1.01 -11.67 13.63
C PRO A 84 -0.33 -10.29 13.54
N PRO A 85 -0.64 -9.35 14.46
CA PRO A 85 0.07 -8.08 14.56
C PRO A 85 1.60 -8.27 14.62
N GLY A 86 2.33 -7.37 13.95
CA GLY A 86 3.80 -7.47 13.82
C GLY A 86 4.29 -8.38 12.69
N SER A 87 3.39 -9.09 11.99
CA SER A 87 3.76 -9.87 10.81
C SER A 87 4.18 -8.99 9.63
N LEU A 88 5.25 -9.37 8.93
CA LEU A 88 5.60 -8.82 7.63
C LEU A 88 4.93 -9.62 6.51
N VAL A 89 4.27 -8.92 5.58
CA VAL A 89 3.57 -9.51 4.44
C VAL A 89 3.95 -8.80 3.14
N VAL A 90 4.16 -9.57 2.06
CA VAL A 90 4.38 -9.10 0.69
C VAL A 90 3.14 -9.40 -0.17
N ALA A 91 2.36 -8.39 -0.52
CA ALA A 91 1.16 -8.60 -1.32
C ALA A 91 1.44 -9.28 -2.67
N SER A 92 0.69 -10.33 -3.02
CA SER A 92 0.63 -10.82 -4.41
C SER A 92 -0.37 -10.04 -5.28
N ALA A 93 -1.33 -9.35 -4.65
CA ALA A 93 -2.28 -8.48 -5.33
C ALA A 93 -2.82 -7.41 -4.38
N VAL A 94 -3.11 -6.22 -4.90
CA VAL A 94 -3.80 -5.12 -4.19
C VAL A 94 -5.17 -4.93 -4.84
N VAL A 95 -6.25 -5.01 -4.05
CA VAL A 95 -7.63 -4.89 -4.56
C VAL A 95 -8.36 -3.78 -3.81
N ALA A 96 -8.98 -2.86 -4.56
CA ALA A 96 -9.92 -1.88 -4.02
C ALA A 96 -11.24 -2.57 -3.68
N ALA A 97 -11.57 -2.67 -2.38
CA ALA A 97 -12.75 -3.38 -1.90
C ALA A 97 -14.05 -2.56 -2.04
N ASP A 98 -13.91 -1.25 -2.14
CA ASP A 98 -14.97 -0.23 -2.20
C ASP A 98 -15.43 0.09 -3.62
N LEU A 99 -14.64 -0.23 -4.65
CA LEU A 99 -15.00 -0.07 -6.07
C LEU A 99 -15.86 -1.24 -6.59
N GLY A 100 -16.79 -1.70 -5.76
CA GLY A 100 -17.66 -2.83 -6.07
C GLY A 100 -18.70 -2.50 -7.13
N ARG A 101 -18.37 -2.65 -8.43
CA ARG A 101 -19.37 -3.00 -9.45
C ARG A 101 -18.74 -3.63 -10.68
N ARG A 102 -18.74 -4.96 -10.75
CA ARG A 102 -18.86 -5.65 -12.05
C ARG A 102 -20.35 -5.62 -12.40
N PRO A 103 -20.79 -5.05 -13.55
CA PRO A 103 -22.16 -5.24 -13.99
C PRO A 103 -22.42 -6.75 -14.12
N ARG A 104 -23.30 -7.31 -13.29
CA ARG A 104 -23.92 -8.58 -13.61
C ARG A 104 -24.91 -8.30 -14.74
N THR A 105 -24.70 -8.89 -15.90
CA THR A 105 -25.78 -9.04 -16.87
C THR A 105 -26.83 -9.96 -16.25
N GLY A 106 -28.09 -9.52 -16.22
CA GLY A 106 -29.22 -10.26 -15.64
C GLY A 106 -29.93 -9.49 -14.54
N SER A 107 -30.75 -8.51 -14.94
CA SER A 107 -31.65 -7.75 -14.08
C SER A 107 -32.94 -8.53 -13.78
N SER A 108 -33.39 -8.49 -12.52
CA SER A 108 -34.81 -8.30 -12.22
C SER A 108 -34.92 -7.43 -10.96
N PRO A 109 -35.73 -6.35 -10.94
CA PRO A 109 -35.78 -5.43 -9.81
C PRO A 109 -36.80 -5.90 -8.76
N SER A 110 -36.37 -6.06 -7.51
CA SER A 110 -37.26 -6.09 -6.34
C SER A 110 -37.22 -4.71 -5.67
N PRO A 111 -38.34 -4.15 -5.19
CA PRO A 111 -38.35 -2.83 -4.56
C PRO A 111 -37.72 -2.93 -3.16
N VAL A 112 -36.75 -2.07 -2.87
CA VAL A 112 -36.24 -1.85 -1.51
C VAL A 112 -37.03 -0.70 -0.91
N SER A 113 -37.82 -1.01 0.11
CA SER A 113 -38.39 -0.02 1.02
C SER A 113 -37.30 0.48 1.96
N ALA A 114 -37.24 1.80 2.15
CA ALA A 114 -36.30 2.46 3.04
C ALA A 114 -36.71 2.31 4.52
N SER A 115 -35.71 2.42 5.39
CA SER A 115 -35.75 2.44 6.86
C SER A 115 -35.61 1.09 7.57
N GLY A 116 -34.48 0.93 8.26
CA GLY A 116 -34.18 -0.22 9.12
C GLY A 116 -32.69 -0.56 9.11
N ALA A 117 -31.92 0.08 9.99
CA ALA A 117 -30.52 -0.23 10.24
C ALA A 117 -30.36 -1.67 10.77
N THR A 118 -30.07 -2.64 9.91
CA THR A 118 -29.41 -3.91 10.30
C THR A 118 -28.79 -4.55 9.06
N GLY A 119 -27.60 -4.11 8.69
CA GLY A 119 -26.79 -4.74 7.64
C GLY A 119 -25.38 -4.91 8.18
N MET A 120 -25.03 -6.14 8.55
CA MET A 120 -23.77 -6.54 9.14
C MET A 120 -22.59 -6.23 8.21
N TYR A 121 -22.06 -5.00 8.25
CA TYR A 121 -20.84 -4.58 7.57
C TYR A 121 -19.62 -5.15 8.30
N ARG A 122 -19.41 -6.45 8.16
CA ARG A 122 -18.10 -7.05 8.40
C ARG A 122 -17.39 -7.07 7.06
N ARG A 123 -16.53 -6.08 6.75
CA ARG A 123 -15.15 -6.18 6.20
C ARG A 123 -14.51 -4.77 6.17
N PRO A 124 -13.30 -4.58 6.73
CA PRO A 124 -12.58 -3.33 6.63
C PRO A 124 -12.09 -3.11 5.18
N LEU A 125 -11.82 -1.83 4.91
CA LEU A 125 -11.16 -1.32 3.71
C LEU A 125 -9.80 -2.02 3.53
N TRP A 126 -9.49 -2.35 2.28
CA TRP A 126 -8.26 -3.01 1.78
C TRP A 126 -8.18 -4.53 1.95
N TYR A 127 -8.26 -5.25 0.81
CA TYR A 127 -8.00 -6.68 0.72
C TYR A 127 -6.73 -6.93 -0.10
N VAL A 128 -5.73 -7.57 0.52
CA VAL A 128 -4.59 -8.16 -0.16
C VAL A 128 -4.87 -9.66 -0.31
N ARG A 129 -5.09 -10.12 -1.54
CA ARG A 129 -5.24 -11.56 -1.83
C ARG A 129 -3.85 -12.17 -1.88
N TRP A 130 -3.62 -13.16 -1.02
CA TRP A 130 -2.40 -13.98 -1.02
C TRP A 130 -2.64 -15.34 -1.65
N HIS A 131 -1.67 -15.80 -2.44
CA HIS A 131 -1.44 -17.21 -2.74
C HIS A 131 0.00 -17.54 -2.32
N ARG A 132 0.17 -18.48 -1.37
CA ARG A 132 1.48 -19.10 -1.09
C ARG A 132 1.42 -20.57 -1.54
N PRO A 133 2.37 -21.06 -2.36
CA PRO A 133 2.72 -22.48 -2.31
C PRO A 133 3.49 -22.79 -1.01
N PRO A 134 3.40 -24.02 -0.48
CA PRO A 134 4.10 -24.40 0.75
C PRO A 134 5.61 -24.40 0.54
N VAL A 135 6.35 -23.77 1.46
CA VAL A 135 7.81 -23.88 1.55
C VAL A 135 8.11 -24.95 2.60
N PRO A 136 8.75 -26.08 2.26
CA PRO A 136 9.13 -27.08 3.27
C PRO A 136 10.28 -26.55 4.13
N CYS A 137 10.13 -26.67 5.46
CA CYS A 137 11.21 -26.42 6.41
C CYS A 137 12.31 -27.48 6.23
N PRO A 138 13.61 -27.10 6.26
CA PRO A 138 14.68 -28.08 6.38
C PRO A 138 14.62 -28.71 7.78
N ALA A 139 14.58 -30.05 7.81
CA ALA A 139 14.73 -30.82 9.04
C ALA A 139 16.10 -30.50 9.67
N ARG A 140 16.12 -30.12 10.94
CA ARG A 140 17.36 -30.08 11.72
C ARG A 140 17.83 -31.52 11.94
N SER A 141 19.11 -31.76 11.66
CA SER A 141 19.85 -32.95 12.10
C SER A 141 20.21 -32.84 13.57
#